data_AF-A0AAW1IS17-F1
#
_entry.id   AF-A0AAW1IS17-F1
#
_cell.length_a   1.000
_cell.length_b   1.000
_cell.length_c   1.000
_cell.angle_alpha   90.00
_cell.angle_beta   90.00
_cell.angle_gamma   90.00
#
_symmetry.space_group_name_H-M   'P 1'
#
loop_
_entity.id
_entity.type
_entity.pdbx_description
1 polymer ?
#
loop_
_entity_poly.entity_id
_entity_poly.type
_entity_poly.pdbx_seq_one_letter_code
_entity_poly.pdbx_strand_id
1 'polypeptide(L)'
;MQNYTNVCKKSKDFKAINPSMNPSSIPPGTHVAPLKLRDVSNLLSKHFGDDWMSLNTLSFYKNLTMAESEDDNPQDVCQNNDDESYLLQV
;
A
#
# COMPACT_ATOMS: atom_id res chain seq x y z
N MET A 1 24.78 13.72 -23.21
CA MET A 1 25.17 12.75 -22.17
C MET A 1 24.33 13.05 -20.93
N GLN A 2 23.43 12.16 -20.53
CA GLN A 2 22.64 12.31 -19.30
C GLN A 2 23.46 11.80 -18.12
N ASN A 3 23.67 12.65 -17.12
CA ASN A 3 24.40 12.29 -15.89
C ASN A 3 23.45 11.53 -14.95
N TYR A 4 23.63 10.22 -14.84
CA TYR A 4 22.91 9.41 -13.86
C TYR A 4 23.61 9.51 -12.50
N THR A 5 22.96 10.14 -11.53
CA THR A 5 23.47 10.24 -10.16
C THR A 5 22.95 9.09 -9.32
N ASN A 6 23.86 8.29 -8.75
CA ASN A 6 23.52 7.25 -7.78
C ASN A 6 22.87 7.90 -6.53
N VAL A 7 21.61 7.55 -6.26
CA VAL A 7 20.76 8.20 -5.25
C VAL A 7 21.07 7.68 -3.83
N CYS A 8 21.46 6.41 -3.68
CA CYS A 8 21.80 5.84 -2.37
C CYS A 8 23.29 5.97 -2.06
N LYS A 9 23.66 7.10 -1.42
CA LYS A 9 24.94 7.22 -0.71
C LYS A 9 24.68 7.11 0.80
N LYS A 10 25.50 6.33 1.51
CA LYS A 10 25.46 6.21 2.97
C LYS A 10 25.55 7.62 3.60
N SER A 11 24.65 7.93 4.53
CA SER A 11 24.61 9.19 5.31
C SER A 11 24.11 10.47 4.61
N LYS A 12 23.29 10.38 3.56
CA LYS A 12 22.51 11.55 3.12
C LYS A 12 21.22 11.66 3.92
N ASP A 13 20.99 12.81 4.55
CA ASP A 13 19.71 13.13 5.17
C ASP A 13 18.60 13.12 4.12
N PHE A 14 17.44 12.56 4.48
CA PHE A 14 16.27 12.44 3.60
C PHE A 14 15.88 13.78 2.95
N LYS A 15 16.02 14.87 3.70
CA LYS A 15 15.76 16.25 3.25
C LYS A 15 16.73 16.73 2.16
N ALA A 16 17.93 16.16 2.09
CA ALA A 16 18.96 16.51 1.11
C ALA A 16 18.88 15.66 -0.18
N ILE A 17 18.04 14.63 -0.21
CA ILE A 17 17.87 13.75 -1.38
C ILE A 17 16.88 14.36 -2.38
N ASN A 18 15.85 15.09 -1.90
CA ASN A 18 14.98 15.88 -2.77
C ASN A 18 14.24 16.97 -1.95
N PRO A 19 14.53 18.28 -2.14
CA PRO A 19 13.87 19.36 -1.41
C PRO A 19 12.35 19.42 -1.66
N SER A 20 11.88 18.80 -2.75
CA SER A 20 10.46 18.68 -3.10
C SER A 20 9.73 17.57 -2.34
N MET A 21 10.43 16.69 -1.62
CA MET A 21 9.82 15.66 -0.76
C MET A 21 9.57 16.22 0.65
N ASN A 22 8.79 17.29 0.73
CA ASN A 22 8.21 17.69 2.02
C ASN A 22 6.95 16.86 2.24
N PRO A 23 6.93 15.91 3.21
CA PRO A 23 5.72 15.16 3.50
C PRO A 23 4.63 16.15 3.90
N SER A 24 3.56 16.17 3.12
CA SER A 24 2.40 17.01 3.39
C SER A 24 1.55 16.33 4.45
N SER A 25 1.03 17.12 5.40
CA SER A 25 0.06 16.60 6.36
C SER A 25 -1.22 16.21 5.64
N ILE A 26 -1.75 15.02 5.91
CA ILE A 26 -3.02 14.55 5.35
C ILE A 26 -4.16 15.14 6.20
N PRO A 27 -5.10 15.90 5.62
CA PRO A 27 -6.23 16.42 6.36
C PRO A 27 -7.12 15.30 6.95
N PRO A 28 -7.72 15.50 8.13
CA PRO A 28 -8.75 14.61 8.66
C PRO A 28 -9.93 14.48 7.68
N GLY A 29 -10.51 13.29 7.59
CA GLY A 29 -11.65 13.03 6.68
C GLY A 29 -11.27 12.92 5.21
N THR A 30 -9.98 12.81 4.88
CA THR A 30 -9.53 12.51 3.51
C THR A 30 -10.12 11.18 3.06
N HIS A 31 -10.84 11.20 1.94
CA HIS A 31 -11.41 10.01 1.32
C HIS A 31 -10.30 9.05 0.88
N VAL A 32 -10.43 7.76 1.23
CA VAL A 32 -9.55 6.69 0.77
C VAL A 32 -10.22 6.00 -0.40
N ALA A 33 -9.47 5.61 -1.43
CA ALA A 33 -10.09 4.91 -2.57
C ALA A 33 -10.52 3.47 -2.17
N PRO A 34 -11.68 2.96 -2.64
CA PRO A 34 -12.16 1.63 -2.29
C PRO A 34 -11.19 0.50 -2.64
N LEU A 35 -10.50 0.62 -3.78
CA LEU A 35 -9.46 -0.31 -4.19
C LEU A 35 -8.32 -0.40 -3.16
N LYS A 36 -7.97 0.72 -2.51
CA LYS A 36 -6.94 0.74 -1.47
C LYS A 36 -7.42 0.11 -0.17
N LEU A 37 -8.70 0.25 0.18
CA LEU A 37 -9.25 -0.47 1.33
C LEU A 37 -9.29 -1.98 1.08
N ARG A 38 -9.61 -2.41 -0.15
CA ARG A 38 -9.49 -3.83 -0.56
C ARG A 38 -8.05 -4.33 -0.40
N ASP A 39 -7.07 -3.57 -0.87
CA ASP A 39 -5.64 -3.91 -0.71
C ASP A 39 -5.26 -4.05 0.76
N VAL A 40 -5.71 -3.13 1.62
CA VAL A 40 -5.49 -3.19 3.07
C VAL A 40 -6.14 -4.44 3.67
N SER A 41 -7.39 -4.75 3.32
CA SER A 41 -8.08 -5.96 3.80
C SER A 41 -7.34 -7.23 3.39
N ASN A 42 -6.88 -7.31 2.14
CA ASN A 42 -6.12 -8.44 1.63
C ASN A 42 -4.78 -8.59 2.36
N LEU A 43 -4.10 -7.47 2.61
CA LEU A 43 -2.85 -7.44 3.36
C LEU A 43 -3.04 -7.96 4.79
N LEU A 44 -4.08 -7.48 5.48
CA LEU A 44 -4.38 -7.89 6.86
C LEU A 44 -4.76 -9.36 6.95
N SER A 45 -5.60 -9.84 6.03
CA SER A 45 -6.00 -11.26 5.98
C SER A 45 -4.80 -12.17 5.73
N LYS A 46 -3.88 -11.78 4.85
CA LYS A 46 -2.67 -12.56 4.54
C LYS A 46 -1.69 -12.65 5.73
N HIS A 47 -1.57 -11.60 6.53
CA HIS A 47 -0.59 -11.55 7.63
C HIS A 47 -1.14 -12.00 8.98
N PHE A 48 -2.43 -11.80 9.23
CA PHE A 48 -3.06 -12.06 10.53
C PHE A 48 -4.12 -13.16 10.48
N GLY A 49 -4.43 -13.71 9.30
CA GLY A 49 -5.48 -14.70 9.11
C GLY A 49 -6.83 -14.07 8.79
N ASP A 50 -7.79 -14.91 8.40
CA ASP A 50 -9.15 -14.48 8.04
C ASP A 50 -9.92 -13.88 9.24
N ASP A 51 -9.49 -14.19 10.46
CA ASP A 51 -10.06 -13.72 11.72
C ASP A 51 -9.43 -12.42 12.23
N TRP A 52 -8.65 -11.71 11.40
CA TRP A 52 -8.00 -10.45 11.77
C TRP A 52 -8.98 -9.39 12.31
N MET A 53 -10.25 -9.44 11.91
CA MET A 53 -11.30 -8.56 12.43
C MET A 53 -11.59 -8.76 13.92
N SER A 54 -11.21 -9.88 14.52
CA SER A 54 -11.33 -10.11 15.97
C SER A 54 -10.23 -9.40 16.78
N LEU A 55 -9.09 -9.07 16.16
CA LEU A 55 -7.93 -8.53 16.84
C LEU A 55 -8.13 -7.06 17.23
N ASN A 56 -8.09 -6.74 18.53
CA ASN A 56 -8.31 -5.38 19.00
C ASN A 56 -7.21 -4.40 18.56
N THR A 57 -6.00 -4.93 18.35
CA THR A 57 -4.83 -4.17 17.86
C THR A 57 -5.03 -3.62 16.45
N LEU A 58 -5.96 -4.17 15.67
CA LEU A 58 -6.28 -3.74 14.31
C LEU A 58 -7.54 -2.85 14.22
N SER A 59 -8.07 -2.37 15.35
CA SER A 59 -9.29 -1.55 15.43
C SER A 59 -9.30 -0.34 14.50
N PHE A 60 -8.15 0.31 14.30
CA PHE A 60 -8.00 1.41 13.33
C PHE A 60 -8.45 1.02 11.92
N TYR A 61 -8.04 -0.16 11.44
CA TYR A 61 -8.34 -0.62 10.08
C TYR A 61 -9.78 -1.09 9.91
N LYS A 62 -10.43 -1.55 10.98
CA LYS A 62 -11.85 -1.95 10.96
C LYS A 62 -12.75 -0.76 10.65
N ASN A 63 -12.45 0.38 11.26
CA ASN A 63 -13.20 1.62 11.04
C ASN A 63 -13.01 2.16 9.62
N LEU A 64 -11.88 1.86 8.97
CA LEU A 64 -11.63 2.22 7.58
C LEU A 64 -12.47 1.38 6.62
N THR A 65 -12.54 0.07 6.80
CA THR A 65 -13.24 -0.84 5.87
C THR A 65 -14.76 -0.82 6.03
N MET A 66 -15.30 -0.48 7.20
CA MET A 66 -16.74 -0.42 7.46
C MET A 66 -17.43 0.82 6.87
N ALA A 67 -16.68 1.89 6.54
CA ALA A 67 -17.25 3.16 6.10
C ALA A 67 -17.75 3.17 4.64
N GLU A 68 -17.43 2.16 3.84
CA GLU A 68 -17.69 2.16 2.38
C GLU A 68 -18.73 1.15 1.91
N SER A 69 -19.40 0.42 2.81
CA SER A 69 -20.40 -0.59 2.41
C SER A 69 -21.70 -0.03 1.81
N GLU A 70 -21.75 1.26 1.44
CA GLU A 70 -22.96 1.91 0.92
C GLU A 70 -22.92 2.32 -0.57
N ASP A 71 -21.79 2.24 -1.31
CA ASP A 71 -21.84 2.62 -2.73
C ASP A 71 -20.85 1.90 -3.69
N ASP A 72 -21.47 1.27 -4.69
CA ASP A 72 -21.10 0.95 -6.08
C ASP A 72 -19.77 0.26 -6.49
N ASN A 73 -19.95 -0.96 -7.00
CA ASN A 73 -19.32 -1.66 -8.15
C ASN A 73 -17.78 -1.65 -8.35
N PRO A 74 -17.10 -2.80 -8.20
CA PRO A 74 -15.67 -2.91 -8.50
C PRO A 74 -15.40 -3.17 -9.99
N GLN A 75 -14.90 -2.17 -10.71
CA GLN A 75 -14.08 -2.43 -11.91
C GLN A 75 -12.67 -2.88 -11.48
N ASP A 76 -12.34 -4.11 -11.85
CA ASP A 76 -11.05 -4.74 -11.56
C ASP A 76 -9.98 -4.27 -12.56
N VAL A 77 -8.98 -3.53 -12.07
CA VAL A 77 -7.84 -3.04 -12.88
C VAL A 77 -6.53 -3.44 -12.21
N CYS A 78 -6.33 -4.73 -11.96
CA CYS A 78 -5.05 -5.27 -11.48
C CYS A 78 -4.73 -6.61 -12.15
N GLN A 79 -4.56 -6.61 -13.47
CA GLN A 79 -3.97 -7.75 -14.17
C GLN A 79 -2.43 -7.64 -14.08
N ASN A 80 -1.84 -8.23 -13.04
CA ASN A 80 -0.39 -8.47 -13.02
C ASN A 80 -0.15 -9.87 -13.60
N ASN A 81 0.18 -9.93 -14.89
CA ASN A 81 0.77 -11.11 -15.50
C ASN A 81 2.25 -11.16 -15.11
N ASP A 82 2.57 -11.79 -14.00
CA ASP A 82 3.93 -12.24 -13.68
C ASP A 82 3.93 -13.78 -13.62
N ASP A 83 3.61 -14.40 -14.76
CA ASP A 83 4.06 -15.76 -15.06
C ASP A 83 5.53 -15.65 -15.49
N GLU A 84 6.48 -16.09 -14.67
CA GLU A 84 7.72 -16.69 -15.16
C GLU A 84 8.28 -17.64 -14.09
N SER A 85 7.89 -18.90 -14.26
CA SER A 85 8.44 -20.09 -13.64
C SER A 85 9.92 -20.27 -14.05
N TYR A 86 10.87 -20.12 -13.13
CA TYR A 86 12.20 -20.73 -13.30
C TYR A 86 12.29 -22.05 -12.52
N LEU A 87 12.22 -23.11 -13.32
CA LEU A 87 12.48 -24.51 -13.00
C LEU A 87 13.74 -24.71 -12.14
N LEU A 88 13.54 -25.45 -11.05
CA LEU A 88 14.55 -26.36 -10.48
C LEU A 88 15.10 -27.26 -11.59
N GLN A 89 16.39 -27.12 -11.91
CA GLN A 89 17.16 -28.23 -12.47
C GLN A 89 17.99 -28.84 -11.33
N VAL A 90 17.60 -30.07 -11.01
CA VAL A 90 18.40 -31.09 -10.32
C VAL A 90 19.55 -31.50 -11.22
#